data_AF-A0A1N7CMJ7-F1
#
_entry.id   AF-A0A1N7CMJ7-F1
#
_cell.length_a   1.000
_cell.length_b   1.000
_cell.length_c   1.000
_cell.angle_alpha   90.00
_cell.angle_beta   90.00
_cell.angle_gamma   90.00
#
_symmetry.space_group_name_H-M   'P 1'
#
loop_
_entity.id
_entity.type
_entity.pdbx_description
1 polymer ?
#
loop_
_entity_poly.entity_id
_entity_poly.type
_entity_poly.pdbx_seq_one_letter_code
_entity_poly.pdbx_strand_id
1 'polypeptide(L)'
;MTDDPGWDEGERLLAEVHRMLLRLAGRVPNEVLTALRELLGHGDLRYLPDAVSVATVQHAVPITPADKELLARILIVLDVPGGEPQLYDEVPVAAQPPPAGPFRFLPVPPAVAAQAAERVSGRLDLTGGSDPFNLTELPADLAHLADLAPELTDQADDRAMDNLSLAEGVRGIWRTWRLGASGSDPARRVYLVELGPGVPAWDVTQEAQDALTMKGEQAPQVEAFWAGEPLTAYHRAALAGAALLWAPNADRVRVALREEQLADLVRSGSPRLPVGERGTLAERLAAGVAVPGRAERLPDLVEPGRGVVVPGGYRTDGRWVWPEALGYYLAEYGVAPPRELTEAPAAGGPPTPAGQVAVFRAGLALSGR
;
A
#
# COMPACT_ATOMS: atom_id res chain seq x y z
N MET A 1 -11.83 -12.27 10.04
CA MET A 1 -11.13 -12.68 11.25
C MET A 1 -9.67 -12.69 10.89
N THR A 2 -8.95 -11.62 11.21
CA THR A 2 -7.49 -11.61 11.11
C THR A 2 -7.00 -12.58 12.18
N ASP A 3 -6.27 -13.62 11.79
CA ASP A 3 -5.61 -14.49 12.76
C ASP A 3 -4.77 -13.59 13.67
N ASP A 4 -5.01 -13.67 14.97
CA ASP A 4 -4.17 -13.02 15.97
C ASP A 4 -2.75 -13.55 15.74
N PRO A 5 -1.77 -12.69 15.41
CA PRO A 5 -0.43 -13.12 15.01
C PRO A 5 0.36 -13.86 16.11
N GLY A 6 -0.26 -14.12 17.26
CA GLY A 6 0.36 -14.73 18.41
C GLY A 6 1.15 -13.73 19.25
N TRP A 7 0.92 -12.43 19.03
CA TRP A 7 1.59 -11.37 19.79
C TRP A 7 1.27 -11.47 21.26
N ASP A 8 2.29 -11.27 22.08
CA ASP A 8 2.10 -11.02 23.51
C ASP A 8 1.47 -9.64 23.77
N GLU A 9 1.17 -9.34 25.03
CA GLU A 9 0.52 -8.08 25.40
C GLU A 9 1.39 -6.84 25.08
N GLY A 10 2.71 -6.96 25.21
CA GLY A 10 3.65 -5.88 24.90
C GLY A 10 3.75 -5.63 23.41
N GLU A 11 3.86 -6.68 22.60
CA GLU A 11 3.89 -6.60 21.14
C GLU A 11 2.57 -6.03 20.58
N ARG A 12 1.43 -6.40 21.16
CA ARG A 12 0.13 -5.80 20.80
C ARG A 12 0.11 -4.30 21.08
N LEU A 13 0.65 -3.88 22.23
CA LEU A 13 0.75 -2.46 22.58
C LEU A 13 1.63 -1.71 21.57
N LEU A 14 2.82 -2.25 21.25
CA LEU A 14 3.73 -1.67 20.25
C LEU A 14 3.07 -1.58 18.87
N ALA A 15 2.34 -2.61 18.46
CA ALA A 15 1.62 -2.61 17.20
C ALA A 15 0.50 -1.57 17.16
N GLU A 16 -0.24 -1.37 18.25
CA GLU A 16 -1.25 -0.31 18.34
C GLU A 16 -0.63 1.08 18.23
N VAL A 17 0.51 1.32 18.89
CA VAL A 17 1.26 2.57 18.78
C VAL A 17 1.80 2.77 17.36
N HIS A 18 2.34 1.72 16.73
CA HIS A 18 2.81 1.79 15.34
C HIS A 18 1.68 2.18 14.38
N ARG A 19 0.49 1.59 14.53
CA ARG A 19 -0.70 1.96 13.73
C ARG A 19 -1.11 3.41 13.95
N MET A 20 -1.00 3.93 15.18
CA MET A 20 -1.22 5.34 15.47
C MET A 20 -0.19 6.21 14.75
N LEU A 21 1.10 5.87 14.78
CA LEU A 21 2.14 6.63 14.07
C LEU A 21 1.94 6.60 12.54
N LEU A 22 1.48 5.49 11.96
CA LEU A 22 1.07 5.43 10.54
C LEU A 22 -0.08 6.42 10.22
N ARG A 23 -0.99 6.68 11.16
CA ARG A 23 -2.06 7.69 10.99
C ARG A 23 -1.55 9.13 11.06
N LEU A 24 -0.36 9.36 11.61
CA LEU A 24 0.28 10.68 11.68
C LEU A 24 1.13 11.01 10.43
N ALA A 25 1.37 10.02 9.56
CA ALA A 25 2.14 10.21 8.33
C ALA A 25 1.58 11.34 7.44
N GLY A 26 2.43 12.32 7.14
CA GLY A 26 2.07 13.51 6.37
C GLY A 26 1.19 14.53 7.11
N ARG A 27 0.96 14.36 8.41
CA ARG A 27 0.16 15.28 9.25
C ARG A 27 1.01 16.04 10.27
N VAL A 28 2.10 15.44 10.73
CA VAL A 28 3.14 16.09 11.54
C VAL A 28 4.41 16.33 10.69
N PRO A 29 5.34 17.20 11.10
CA PRO A 29 6.63 17.34 10.43
C PRO A 29 7.40 16.00 10.36
N ASN A 30 8.21 15.84 9.32
CA ASN A 30 8.94 14.59 9.06
C ASN A 30 9.91 14.26 10.18
N GLU A 31 10.64 15.25 10.66
CA GLU A 31 11.64 15.15 11.71
C GLU A 31 10.99 14.65 13.01
N VAL A 32 9.78 15.16 13.31
CA VAL A 32 8.99 14.72 14.46
C VAL A 32 8.54 13.28 14.29
N LEU A 33 7.97 12.91 13.13
CA LEU A 33 7.52 11.54 12.90
C LEU A 33 8.67 10.52 12.93
N THR A 34 9.83 10.88 12.37
CA THR A 34 11.04 10.05 12.44
C THR A 34 11.46 9.84 13.89
N ALA A 35 11.53 10.89 14.70
CA ALA A 35 11.88 10.77 16.13
C ALA A 35 10.87 9.93 16.92
N LEU A 36 9.56 10.04 16.63
CA LEU A 36 8.53 9.23 17.29
C LEU A 36 8.66 7.74 16.95
N ARG A 37 9.06 7.41 15.72
CA ARG A 37 9.31 6.02 15.30
C ARG A 37 10.58 5.46 15.91
N GLU A 38 11.61 6.27 16.04
CA GLU A 38 12.84 5.92 16.74
C GLU A 38 12.54 5.59 18.22
N LEU A 39 11.78 6.44 18.92
CA LEU A 39 11.35 6.14 20.30
C LEU A 39 10.56 4.81 20.38
N LEU A 40 9.70 4.53 19.41
CA LEU A 40 8.94 3.28 19.40
C LEU A 40 9.86 2.06 19.17
N GLY A 41 10.75 2.12 18.19
CA GLY A 41 11.67 1.02 17.86
C GLY A 41 12.70 0.74 18.95
N HIS A 42 13.14 1.76 19.69
CA HIS A 42 13.98 1.56 20.88
C HIS A 42 13.20 1.11 22.13
N GLY A 43 11.87 1.06 22.07
CA GLY A 43 11.02 0.73 23.21
C GLY A 43 10.95 1.82 24.28
N ASP A 44 11.27 3.08 23.94
CA ASP A 44 11.25 4.26 24.81
C ASP A 44 9.82 4.78 25.09
N LEU A 45 8.94 3.86 25.47
CA LEU A 45 7.51 4.10 25.74
C LEU A 45 7.26 5.03 26.92
N ARG A 46 8.27 5.33 27.74
CA ARG A 46 8.17 6.32 28.82
C ARG A 46 8.10 7.75 28.30
N TYR A 47 8.71 8.04 27.15
CA TYR A 47 8.79 9.39 26.58
C TYR A 47 7.88 9.58 25.37
N LEU A 48 7.57 8.49 24.66
CA LEU A 48 6.74 8.54 23.46
C LEU A 48 5.36 9.20 23.68
N PRO A 49 4.59 8.89 24.76
CA PRO A 49 3.28 9.50 24.97
C PRO A 49 3.31 11.03 25.09
N ASP A 50 4.32 11.54 25.80
CA ASP A 50 4.56 12.98 25.94
C ASP A 50 4.93 13.61 24.60
N ALA A 51 5.86 12.98 23.86
CA ALA A 51 6.30 13.48 22.57
C ALA A 51 5.14 13.55 21.55
N VAL A 52 4.27 12.54 21.52
CA VAL A 52 3.06 12.54 20.66
C VAL A 52 2.10 13.64 21.08
N SER A 53 1.83 13.79 22.38
CA SER A 53 0.88 14.79 22.89
C SER A 53 1.37 16.22 22.59
N VAL A 54 2.64 16.51 22.85
CA VAL A 54 3.26 17.80 22.54
C VAL A 54 3.22 18.08 21.04
N ALA A 55 3.60 17.12 20.19
CA ALA A 55 3.59 17.29 18.74
C ALA A 55 2.18 17.56 18.19
N THR A 56 1.18 16.82 18.67
CA THR A 56 -0.21 16.99 18.21
C THR A 56 -0.82 18.32 18.63
N VAL A 57 -0.50 18.82 19.83
CA VAL A 57 -0.90 20.15 20.29
C VAL A 57 -0.18 21.25 19.48
N GLN A 58 1.15 21.19 19.41
CA GLN A 58 1.97 22.20 18.74
C GLN A 58 1.62 22.38 17.25
N HIS A 59 1.29 21.27 16.57
CA HIS A 59 0.95 21.29 15.15
C HIS A 59 -0.56 21.26 14.88
N ALA A 60 -1.39 21.36 15.92
CA ALA A 60 -2.86 21.29 15.83
C ALA A 60 -3.35 20.07 15.02
N VAL A 61 -2.74 18.90 15.26
CA VAL A 61 -3.03 17.65 14.54
C VAL A 61 -3.98 16.80 15.38
N PRO A 62 -5.28 16.73 15.05
CA PRO A 62 -6.21 15.94 15.83
C PRO A 62 -5.93 14.44 15.68
N ILE A 63 -6.00 13.71 16.79
CA ILE A 63 -5.94 12.24 16.82
C ILE A 63 -7.31 11.64 17.16
N THR A 64 -7.46 10.32 17.04
CA THR A 64 -8.73 9.68 17.42
C THR A 64 -8.87 9.59 18.95
N PRO A 65 -10.10 9.47 19.48
CA PRO A 65 -10.28 9.22 20.92
C PRO A 65 -9.52 7.99 21.41
N ALA A 66 -9.53 6.90 20.63
CA ALA A 66 -8.80 5.67 20.94
C ALA A 66 -7.27 5.88 20.96
N ASP A 67 -6.75 6.69 20.03
CA ASP A 67 -5.31 7.06 20.04
C ASP A 67 -4.96 7.88 21.28
N LYS A 68 -5.82 8.81 21.69
CA LYS A 68 -5.62 9.58 22.93
C LYS A 68 -5.66 8.66 24.16
N GLU A 69 -6.61 7.75 24.26
CA GLU A 69 -6.68 6.77 25.36
C GLU A 69 -5.45 5.85 25.39
N LEU A 70 -4.95 5.45 24.21
CA LEU A 70 -3.73 4.65 24.08
C LEU A 70 -2.51 5.34 24.72
N LEU A 71 -2.35 6.66 24.57
CA LEU A 71 -1.23 7.40 25.17
C LEU A 71 -1.23 7.29 26.71
N ALA A 72 -2.39 7.49 27.34
CA ALA A 72 -2.53 7.37 28.79
C ALA A 72 -2.34 5.92 29.25
N ARG A 73 -2.89 4.95 28.50
CA ARG A 73 -2.76 3.52 28.80
C ARG A 73 -1.29 3.08 28.87
N ILE A 74 -0.43 3.58 27.99
CA ILE A 74 1.01 3.28 28.01
C ILE A 74 1.62 3.69 29.36
N LEU A 75 1.37 4.92 29.82
CA LEU A 75 1.93 5.44 31.06
C LEU A 75 1.38 4.72 32.30
N ILE A 76 0.10 4.34 32.27
CA ILE A 76 -0.53 3.53 33.33
C ILE A 76 0.12 2.15 33.43
N VAL A 77 0.31 1.46 32.29
CA VAL A 77 0.97 0.14 32.26
C VAL A 77 2.40 0.21 32.78
N LEU A 78 3.10 1.31 32.53
CA LEU A 78 4.47 1.56 33.00
C LEU A 78 4.55 2.10 34.44
N ASP A 79 3.43 2.21 35.16
CA ASP A 79 3.34 2.75 36.52
C ASP A 79 3.97 4.16 36.66
N VAL A 80 3.80 4.99 35.62
CA VAL A 80 4.30 6.37 35.63
C VAL A 80 3.35 7.24 36.46
N PRO A 81 3.86 7.97 37.49
CA PRO A 81 3.02 8.82 38.32
C PRO A 81 2.20 9.84 37.52
N GLY A 82 0.90 9.92 37.81
CA GLY A 82 -0.05 10.77 37.09
C GLY A 82 -0.80 10.05 35.98
N GLY A 83 -0.21 9.03 35.33
CA GLY A 83 -0.88 8.19 34.33
C GLY A 83 -1.32 8.90 33.04
N GLU A 84 -1.03 10.20 32.89
CA GLU A 84 -1.42 11.02 31.75
C GLU A 84 -0.18 11.73 31.16
N PRO A 85 -0.09 11.81 29.82
CA PRO A 85 1.03 12.49 29.18
C PRO A 85 0.92 14.01 29.31
N GLN A 86 1.99 14.72 28.98
CA GLN A 86 2.00 16.18 28.93
C GLN A 86 0.94 16.73 27.97
N LEU A 87 0.28 17.82 28.38
CA LEU A 87 -0.76 18.51 27.59
C LEU A 87 -1.95 17.60 27.22
N TYR A 88 -2.20 16.51 27.96
CA TYR A 88 -3.21 15.52 27.60
C TYR A 88 -4.60 16.12 27.35
N ASP A 89 -5.05 17.02 28.22
CA ASP A 89 -6.34 17.70 28.09
C ASP A 89 -6.42 18.61 26.85
N GLU A 90 -5.28 19.12 26.39
CA GLU A 90 -5.18 20.02 25.24
C GLU A 90 -5.05 19.28 23.91
N VAL A 91 -4.78 17.97 23.94
CA VAL A 91 -4.65 17.15 22.71
C VAL A 91 -5.91 17.27 21.87
N PRO A 92 -5.81 17.77 20.62
CA PRO A 92 -6.97 17.87 19.74
C PRO A 92 -7.48 16.48 19.36
N VAL A 93 -8.79 16.26 19.44
CA VAL A 93 -9.43 14.96 19.16
C VAL A 93 -10.48 15.11 18.07
N ALA A 94 -10.49 14.17 17.12
CA ALA A 94 -11.53 14.05 16.10
C ALA A 94 -11.86 12.57 15.84
N ALA A 95 -13.15 12.23 15.76
CA ALA A 95 -13.58 10.86 15.42
C ALA A 95 -13.09 10.43 14.03
N GLN A 96 -13.03 11.38 13.10
CA GLN A 96 -12.45 11.21 11.77
C GLN A 96 -11.46 12.35 11.55
N PRO A 97 -10.18 12.13 11.84
CA PRO A 97 -9.16 13.14 11.60
C PRO A 97 -9.12 13.53 10.11
N PRO A 98 -8.85 14.82 9.80
CA PRO A 98 -8.74 15.27 8.43
C PRO A 98 -7.62 14.50 7.71
N PRO A 99 -7.74 14.33 6.38
CA PRO A 99 -6.69 13.69 5.61
C PRO A 99 -5.37 14.45 5.74
N ALA A 100 -4.26 13.77 5.46
CA ALA A 100 -2.97 14.40 5.30
C ALA A 100 -3.02 15.48 4.19
N GLY A 101 -2.05 16.40 4.21
CA GLY A 101 -1.98 17.51 3.25
C GLY A 101 -2.05 17.06 1.78
N PRO A 102 -2.40 17.96 0.85
CA PRO A 102 -2.52 17.62 -0.57
C PRO A 102 -1.14 17.39 -1.18
N PHE A 103 -0.61 16.20 -0.95
CA PHE A 103 0.67 15.76 -1.48
C PHE A 103 0.51 15.19 -2.88
N ARG A 104 1.51 15.45 -3.73
CA ARG A 104 1.72 14.71 -4.96
C ARG A 104 2.85 13.70 -4.75
N PHE A 105 2.71 12.54 -5.35
CA PHE A 105 3.67 11.44 -5.26
C PHE A 105 4.20 11.11 -6.65
N LEU A 106 5.52 10.93 -6.76
CA LEU A 106 6.20 10.58 -7.99
C LEU A 106 7.01 9.29 -7.83
N PRO A 107 7.04 8.40 -8.85
CA PRO A 107 7.80 7.16 -8.77
C PRO A 107 9.31 7.36 -8.94
N VAL A 108 9.71 8.51 -9.47
CA VAL A 108 11.10 8.89 -9.77
C VAL A 108 11.44 10.23 -9.12
N PRO A 109 12.73 10.57 -8.96
CA PRO A 109 13.14 11.88 -8.44
C PRO A 109 12.53 13.03 -9.25
N PRO A 110 12.20 14.18 -8.63
CA PRO A 110 11.57 15.31 -9.33
C PRO A 110 12.36 15.81 -10.55
N ALA A 111 13.69 15.76 -10.49
CA ALA A 111 14.55 16.14 -11.61
C ALA A 111 14.30 15.26 -12.85
N VAL A 112 14.23 13.94 -12.66
CA VAL A 112 13.91 12.97 -13.73
C VAL A 112 12.48 13.18 -14.23
N ALA A 113 11.52 13.36 -13.32
CA ALA A 113 10.13 13.62 -13.70
C ALA A 113 9.97 14.90 -14.53
N ALA A 114 10.76 15.94 -14.26
CA ALA A 114 10.78 17.17 -15.06
C ALA A 114 11.41 16.97 -16.43
N GLN A 115 12.48 16.17 -16.52
CA GLN A 115 13.19 15.88 -17.77
C GLN A 115 12.40 14.95 -18.71
N ALA A 116 11.65 14.00 -18.17
CA ALA A 116 11.07 12.88 -18.92
C ALA A 116 9.57 12.66 -18.62
N ALA A 117 8.81 13.74 -18.37
CA ALA A 117 7.41 13.70 -17.95
C ALA A 117 6.51 12.81 -18.85
N GLU A 118 6.73 12.83 -20.16
CA GLU A 118 5.95 12.05 -21.14
C GLU A 118 6.35 10.57 -21.20
N ARG A 119 7.54 10.21 -20.70
CA ARG A 119 8.09 8.84 -20.73
C ARG A 119 7.88 8.11 -19.41
N VAL A 120 7.80 8.85 -18.30
CA VAL A 120 7.66 8.29 -16.95
C VAL A 120 6.18 8.15 -16.60
N SER A 121 5.71 6.90 -16.51
CA SER A 121 4.38 6.60 -15.99
C SER A 121 4.25 6.97 -14.52
N GLY A 122 3.02 7.19 -14.04
CA GLY A 122 2.76 7.52 -12.63
C GLY A 122 3.16 6.43 -11.62
N ARG A 123 3.45 5.21 -12.10
CA ARG A 123 3.99 4.08 -11.34
C ARG A 123 5.08 3.41 -12.14
N LEU A 124 6.04 2.78 -11.46
CA LEU A 124 7.07 1.95 -12.10
C LEU A 124 7.23 0.63 -11.35
N ASP A 125 7.57 -0.44 -12.05
CA ASP A 125 8.02 -1.70 -11.46
C ASP A 125 9.46 -1.93 -11.92
N LEU A 126 10.43 -1.66 -11.03
CA LEU A 126 11.86 -1.84 -11.33
C LEU A 126 12.33 -3.29 -11.13
N THR A 127 11.44 -4.19 -10.71
CA THR A 127 11.78 -5.61 -10.46
C THR A 127 11.87 -6.41 -11.76
N GLY A 128 12.66 -7.49 -11.77
CA GLY A 128 12.74 -8.42 -12.90
C GLY A 128 13.86 -8.14 -13.90
N GLY A 129 14.85 -7.33 -13.52
CA GLY A 129 16.18 -7.33 -14.14
C GLY A 129 16.91 -8.66 -13.94
N SER A 130 18.04 -8.85 -14.62
CA SER A 130 18.87 -10.05 -14.49
C SER A 130 19.42 -10.24 -13.09
N ASP A 131 19.88 -9.16 -12.47
CA ASP A 131 20.23 -9.11 -11.05
C ASP A 131 19.12 -8.41 -10.25
N PRO A 132 18.39 -9.11 -9.35
CA PRO A 132 17.31 -8.52 -8.57
C PRO A 132 17.76 -7.47 -7.55
N PHE A 133 19.06 -7.34 -7.30
CA PHE A 133 19.64 -6.33 -6.41
C PHE A 133 20.32 -5.18 -7.18
N ASN A 134 20.32 -5.21 -8.51
CA ASN A 134 20.82 -4.11 -9.33
C ASN A 134 19.65 -3.35 -9.98
N LEU A 135 19.18 -2.29 -9.32
CA LEU A 135 18.04 -1.49 -9.81
C LEU A 135 18.35 -0.69 -11.09
N THR A 136 19.63 -0.58 -11.48
CA THR A 136 20.03 0.06 -12.74
C THR A 136 19.88 -0.88 -13.95
N GLU A 137 19.78 -2.19 -13.72
CA GLU A 137 19.43 -3.18 -14.75
C GLU A 137 17.91 -3.21 -14.93
N LEU A 138 17.40 -2.29 -15.73
CA LEU A 138 15.96 -2.16 -15.95
C LEU A 138 15.37 -3.40 -16.63
N PRO A 139 14.16 -3.84 -16.22
CA PRO A 139 13.45 -4.91 -16.89
C PRO A 139 13.04 -4.50 -18.32
N ALA A 140 12.74 -5.48 -19.17
CA ALA A 140 12.51 -5.25 -20.61
C ALA A 140 11.35 -4.29 -20.91
N ASP A 141 10.32 -4.24 -20.07
CA ASP A 141 9.19 -3.30 -20.16
C ASP A 141 9.62 -1.83 -19.91
N LEU A 142 10.74 -1.61 -19.23
CA LEU A 142 11.32 -0.30 -18.97
C LEU A 142 12.57 0.01 -19.81
N ALA A 143 12.87 -0.79 -20.85
CA ALA A 143 14.01 -0.56 -21.75
C ALA A 143 13.99 0.83 -22.41
N HIS A 144 12.81 1.40 -22.59
CA HIS A 144 12.61 2.75 -23.09
C HIS A 144 13.05 3.86 -22.13
N LEU A 145 13.52 3.55 -20.90
CA LEU A 145 14.09 4.47 -19.92
C LEU A 145 15.58 4.19 -19.64
N ALA A 146 16.24 3.33 -20.43
CA ALA A 146 17.61 2.88 -20.16
C ALA A 146 18.65 4.01 -20.07
N ASP A 147 18.47 5.10 -20.83
CA ASP A 147 19.29 6.32 -20.75
C ASP A 147 19.16 7.06 -19.42
N LEU A 148 18.07 6.86 -18.68
CA LEU A 148 17.81 7.48 -17.38
C LEU A 148 18.11 6.55 -16.19
N ALA A 149 18.45 5.27 -16.45
CA ALA A 149 18.61 4.26 -15.40
C ALA A 149 19.53 4.70 -14.25
N PRO A 150 20.67 5.38 -14.48
CA PRO A 150 21.53 5.86 -13.40
C PRO A 150 20.92 6.99 -12.55
N GLU A 151 19.88 7.67 -13.03
CA GLU A 151 19.19 8.74 -12.31
C GLU A 151 17.87 8.28 -11.67
N LEU A 152 17.38 7.08 -12.01
CA LEU A 152 16.16 6.54 -11.42
C LEU A 152 16.34 6.19 -9.95
N THR A 153 17.49 5.64 -9.58
CA THR A 153 17.81 5.20 -8.22
C THR A 153 19.16 5.75 -7.76
N ASP A 154 19.42 5.69 -6.45
CA ASP A 154 20.68 6.09 -5.85
C ASP A 154 21.11 5.16 -4.71
N GLN A 155 22.25 5.44 -4.07
CA GLN A 155 22.80 4.61 -3.00
C GLN A 155 21.90 4.47 -1.77
N ALA A 156 20.95 5.40 -1.56
CA ALA A 156 20.01 5.29 -0.47
C ALA A 156 18.85 4.35 -0.83
N ASP A 157 18.44 4.29 -2.11
CA ASP A 157 17.55 3.22 -2.60
C ASP A 157 18.21 1.84 -2.46
N ASP A 158 19.49 1.70 -2.83
CA ASP A 158 20.25 0.46 -2.65
C ASP A 158 20.29 0.07 -1.16
N ARG A 159 20.61 1.03 -0.27
CA ARG A 159 20.68 0.78 1.18
C ARG A 159 19.33 0.36 1.78
N ALA A 160 18.24 1.01 1.37
CA ALA A 160 16.90 0.65 1.82
C ALA A 160 16.54 -0.76 1.38
N MET A 161 16.79 -1.07 0.11
CA MET A 161 16.51 -2.39 -0.45
C MET A 161 17.35 -3.48 0.24
N ASP A 162 18.66 -3.30 0.38
CA ASP A 162 19.55 -4.25 1.04
C ASP A 162 19.14 -4.53 2.48
N ASN A 163 18.73 -3.50 3.23
CA ASN A 163 18.30 -3.68 4.60
C ASN A 163 16.94 -4.37 4.69
N LEU A 164 15.95 -3.86 3.98
CA LEU A 164 14.56 -4.30 4.09
C LEU A 164 14.32 -5.68 3.47
N SER A 165 14.98 -6.00 2.34
CA SER A 165 14.75 -7.28 1.65
C SER A 165 15.28 -8.49 2.42
N LEU A 166 16.19 -8.28 3.38
CA LEU A 166 16.72 -9.31 4.26
C LEU A 166 15.83 -9.59 5.47
N ALA A 167 14.92 -8.68 5.82
CA ALA A 167 14.02 -8.87 6.94
C ALA A 167 12.95 -9.93 6.62
N GLU A 168 12.84 -10.93 7.49
CA GLU A 168 11.89 -12.02 7.31
C GLU A 168 10.44 -11.48 7.30
N GLY A 169 9.64 -11.95 6.35
CA GLY A 169 8.24 -11.55 6.23
C GLY A 169 8.01 -10.24 5.47
N VAL A 170 9.03 -9.56 4.95
CA VAL A 170 8.84 -8.47 3.98
C VAL A 170 8.30 -9.01 2.66
N ARG A 171 7.23 -8.39 2.17
CA ARG A 171 6.47 -8.82 0.97
C ARG A 171 6.66 -7.90 -0.22
N GLY A 172 7.03 -6.64 0.01
CA GLY A 172 7.29 -5.67 -1.05
C GLY A 172 7.87 -4.39 -0.49
N ILE A 173 8.74 -3.77 -1.29
CA ILE A 173 9.42 -2.50 -0.96
C ILE A 173 9.19 -1.55 -2.13
N TRP A 174 8.62 -0.38 -1.82
CA TRP A 174 8.40 0.68 -2.78
C TRP A 174 9.09 1.97 -2.35
N ARG A 175 9.37 2.83 -3.32
CA ARG A 175 9.81 4.19 -3.11
C ARG A 175 8.90 5.16 -3.83
N THR A 176 8.55 6.25 -3.16
CA THR A 176 7.92 7.42 -3.79
C THR A 176 8.60 8.72 -3.36
N TRP A 177 8.49 9.74 -4.18
CA TRP A 177 8.90 11.11 -3.87
C TRP A 177 7.66 11.95 -3.59
N ARG A 178 7.51 12.37 -2.34
CA ARG A 178 6.44 13.24 -1.85
C ARG A 178 6.79 14.71 -2.11
N LEU A 179 5.90 15.39 -2.81
CA LEU A 179 5.97 16.83 -3.07
C LEU A 179 4.93 17.56 -2.21
N GLY A 180 5.36 18.63 -1.54
CA GLY A 180 4.46 19.53 -0.81
C GLY A 180 3.52 20.30 -1.73
N ALA A 181 2.41 20.77 -1.18
CA ALA A 181 1.34 21.46 -1.92
C ALA A 181 1.78 22.78 -2.58
N SER A 182 2.68 23.52 -1.91
CA SER A 182 3.17 24.82 -2.38
C SER A 182 4.36 24.73 -3.34
N GLY A 183 4.92 23.52 -3.56
CA GLY A 183 6.13 23.31 -4.36
C GLY A 183 7.41 23.94 -3.80
N SER A 184 7.34 24.67 -2.69
CA SER A 184 8.47 25.32 -2.01
C SER A 184 9.27 24.37 -1.14
N ASP A 185 8.61 23.32 -0.62
CA ASP A 185 9.26 22.34 0.24
C ASP A 185 10.06 21.36 -0.61
N PRO A 186 11.28 20.99 -0.17
CA PRO A 186 12.06 19.99 -0.88
C PRO A 186 11.28 18.68 -0.95
N ALA A 187 11.33 18.02 -2.10
CA ALA A 187 10.74 16.70 -2.27
C ALA A 187 11.34 15.72 -1.26
N ARG A 188 10.49 14.86 -0.70
CA ARG A 188 10.89 13.91 0.33
C ARG A 188 10.75 12.50 -0.20
N ARG A 189 11.83 11.74 -0.13
CA ARG A 189 11.78 10.31 -0.42
C ARG A 189 11.04 9.59 0.71
N VAL A 190 10.13 8.70 0.36
CA VAL A 190 9.33 7.88 1.27
C VAL A 190 9.42 6.44 0.80
N TYR A 191 9.85 5.55 1.69
CA TYR A 191 9.81 4.11 1.47
C TYR A 191 8.53 3.54 2.06
N LEU A 192 7.86 2.66 1.32
CA LEU A 192 6.70 1.91 1.79
C LEU A 192 7.08 0.44 1.83
N VAL A 193 6.70 -0.25 2.90
CA VAL A 193 7.07 -1.66 3.12
C VAL A 193 5.85 -2.44 3.54
N GLU A 194 5.49 -3.46 2.77
CA GLU A 194 4.43 -4.40 3.14
C GLU A 194 5.05 -5.57 3.91
N LEU A 195 4.50 -5.85 5.09
CA LEU A 195 4.94 -6.92 5.97
C LEU A 195 3.88 -8.02 6.07
N GLY A 196 4.33 -9.26 6.29
CA GLY A 196 3.45 -10.34 6.70
C GLY A 196 2.84 -10.10 8.08
N PRO A 197 1.67 -10.71 8.38
CA PRO A 197 1.11 -10.69 9.74
C PRO A 197 2.15 -11.15 10.77
N GLY A 198 2.21 -10.46 11.91
CA GLY A 198 3.09 -10.82 13.03
C GLY A 198 4.51 -10.26 12.98
N VAL A 199 4.95 -9.71 11.85
CA VAL A 199 6.27 -9.08 11.77
C VAL A 199 6.30 -7.77 12.60
N PRO A 200 7.30 -7.56 13.49
CA PRO A 200 7.47 -6.33 14.27
C PRO A 200 7.75 -5.10 13.39
N ALA A 201 6.69 -4.41 12.96
CA ALA A 201 6.81 -3.29 12.03
C ALA A 201 7.62 -2.10 12.58
N TRP A 202 7.62 -1.93 13.90
CA TRP A 202 8.39 -0.88 14.57
C TRP A 202 9.90 -1.12 14.47
N ASP A 203 10.36 -2.37 14.66
CA ASP A 203 11.77 -2.75 14.53
C ASP A 203 12.25 -2.59 13.08
N VAL A 204 11.47 -3.13 12.12
CA VAL A 204 11.80 -3.00 10.68
C VAL A 204 11.86 -1.53 10.26
N THR A 205 10.97 -0.69 10.79
CA THR A 205 10.96 0.75 10.50
C THR A 205 12.20 1.43 11.09
N GLN A 206 12.52 1.16 12.36
CA GLN A 206 13.64 1.78 13.06
C GLN A 206 14.98 1.38 12.42
N GLU A 207 15.19 0.09 12.15
CA GLU A 207 16.42 -0.40 11.53
C GLU A 207 16.65 0.22 10.14
N ALA A 208 15.58 0.37 9.35
CA ALA A 208 15.65 1.02 8.05
C ALA A 208 15.92 2.52 8.16
N GLN A 209 15.37 3.21 9.17
CA GLN A 209 15.67 4.62 9.42
C GLN A 209 17.13 4.83 9.84
N ASP A 210 17.68 3.97 10.70
CA ASP A 210 19.10 3.99 11.07
C ASP A 210 19.99 3.75 9.86
N ALA A 211 19.67 2.73 9.07
CA ALA A 211 20.37 2.37 7.85
C ALA A 211 20.48 3.54 6.86
N LEU A 212 19.39 4.28 6.68
CA LEU A 212 19.31 5.45 5.80
C LEU A 212 20.02 6.67 6.39
N THR A 213 19.90 6.87 7.71
CA THR A 213 20.60 7.96 8.42
C THR A 213 22.11 7.81 8.30
N MET A 214 22.64 6.58 8.38
CA MET A 214 24.07 6.29 8.14
C MET A 214 24.52 6.63 6.71
N LYS A 215 23.60 6.73 5.74
CA LYS A 215 23.84 7.20 4.37
C LYS A 215 23.61 8.70 4.18
N GLY A 216 23.32 9.43 5.25
CA GLY A 216 23.15 10.88 5.25
C GLY A 216 21.72 11.36 4.99
N GLU A 217 20.75 10.45 4.86
CA GLU A 217 19.33 10.82 4.73
C GLU A 217 18.86 11.53 6.00
N GLN A 218 18.26 12.71 5.83
CA GLN A 218 17.77 13.53 6.93
C GLN A 218 16.29 13.25 7.18
N ALA A 219 15.95 12.84 8.41
CA ALA A 219 14.63 12.36 8.80
C ALA A 219 14.06 11.33 7.80
N PRO A 220 14.68 10.14 7.68
CA PRO A 220 14.22 9.11 6.73
C PRO A 220 12.75 8.75 6.98
N GLN A 221 11.98 8.66 5.89
CA GLN A 221 10.56 8.32 5.93
C GLN A 221 10.37 6.86 5.50
N VAL A 222 10.11 5.98 6.44
CA VAL A 222 9.83 4.56 6.22
C VAL A 222 8.44 4.24 6.77
N GLU A 223 7.57 3.72 5.90
CA GLU A 223 6.17 3.43 6.17
C GLU A 223 5.93 1.92 6.08
N ALA A 224 6.18 1.19 7.17
CA ALA A 224 5.93 -0.25 7.24
C ALA A 224 4.50 -0.55 7.68
N PHE A 225 3.77 -1.38 6.93
CA PHE A 225 2.38 -1.76 7.24
C PHE A 225 2.15 -3.25 7.00
N TRP A 226 1.16 -3.82 7.69
CA TRP A 226 0.83 -5.24 7.56
C TRP A 226 -0.10 -5.52 6.38
N ALA A 227 0.15 -6.63 5.69
CA ALA A 227 -0.70 -7.13 4.63
C ALA A 227 -2.11 -7.43 5.14
N GLY A 228 -3.12 -7.03 4.36
CA GLY A 228 -4.53 -7.21 4.70
C GLY A 228 -5.10 -6.15 5.64
N GLU A 229 -4.28 -5.26 6.20
CA GLU A 229 -4.77 -4.13 6.99
C GLU A 229 -5.17 -2.94 6.10
N PRO A 230 -6.19 -2.16 6.49
CA PRO A 230 -6.61 -0.99 5.73
C PRO A 230 -5.54 0.10 5.77
N LEU A 231 -5.06 0.49 4.59
CA LEU A 231 -4.15 1.63 4.45
C LEU A 231 -4.87 2.98 4.65
N THR A 232 -4.16 3.98 5.15
CA THR A 232 -4.65 5.36 5.17
C THR A 232 -4.73 5.95 3.76
N ALA A 233 -5.45 7.07 3.59
CA ALA A 233 -5.49 7.77 2.30
C ALA A 233 -4.10 8.22 1.83
N TYR A 234 -3.23 8.61 2.76
CA TYR A 234 -1.82 8.97 2.51
C TYR A 234 -1.06 7.78 1.89
N HIS A 235 -1.08 6.61 2.52
CA HIS A 235 -0.36 5.43 2.04
C HIS A 235 -0.90 4.92 0.70
N ARG A 236 -2.22 4.97 0.47
CA ARG A 236 -2.81 4.62 -0.83
C ARG A 236 -2.35 5.59 -1.93
N ALA A 237 -2.31 6.89 -1.66
CA ALA A 237 -1.83 7.88 -2.62
C ALA A 237 -0.32 7.73 -2.88
N ALA A 238 0.46 7.43 -1.84
CA ALA A 238 1.89 7.17 -1.93
C ALA A 238 2.18 5.95 -2.81
N LEU A 239 1.53 4.80 -2.56
CA LEU A 239 1.63 3.61 -3.44
C LEU A 239 1.16 3.89 -4.86
N ALA A 240 0.14 4.74 -5.04
CA ALA A 240 -0.36 5.07 -6.36
C ALA A 240 0.64 5.86 -7.22
N GLY A 241 1.62 6.52 -6.60
CA GLY A 241 2.70 7.28 -7.22
C GLY A 241 4.09 6.73 -6.91
N ALA A 242 4.24 5.41 -6.73
CA ALA A 242 5.51 4.79 -6.31
C ALA A 242 6.20 3.98 -7.42
N ALA A 243 7.48 3.73 -7.24
CA ALA A 243 8.24 2.68 -7.92
C ALA A 243 8.36 1.46 -6.99
N LEU A 244 8.01 0.26 -7.47
CA LEU A 244 8.32 -0.99 -6.78
C LEU A 244 9.82 -1.27 -6.97
N LEU A 245 10.56 -1.33 -5.86
CA LEU A 245 12.00 -1.58 -5.86
C LEU A 245 12.30 -3.07 -5.70
N TRP A 246 11.54 -3.75 -4.85
CA TRP A 246 11.78 -5.16 -4.56
C TRP A 246 10.49 -5.90 -4.21
N ALA A 247 10.42 -7.16 -4.62
CA ALA A 247 9.41 -8.13 -4.23
C ALA A 247 10.04 -9.53 -4.28
N PRO A 248 9.56 -10.51 -3.49
CA PRO A 248 10.13 -11.86 -3.45
C PRO A 248 10.00 -12.62 -4.78
N ASN A 249 9.06 -12.19 -5.64
CA ASN A 249 8.96 -12.67 -7.01
C ASN A 249 8.82 -11.51 -7.99
N ALA A 250 9.36 -11.69 -9.20
CA ALA A 250 9.27 -10.73 -10.30
C ALA A 250 8.04 -10.96 -11.20
N ASP A 251 7.20 -11.95 -10.88
CA ASP A 251 6.09 -12.39 -11.73
C ASP A 251 5.11 -11.26 -12.03
N ARG A 252 4.91 -10.98 -13.31
CA ARG A 252 3.95 -9.98 -13.77
C ARG A 252 2.54 -10.54 -13.75
N VAL A 253 1.59 -9.70 -13.32
CA VAL A 253 0.17 -10.01 -13.47
C VAL A 253 -0.25 -9.91 -14.94
N ARG A 254 -1.26 -10.70 -15.32
CA ARG A 254 -1.78 -10.74 -16.68
C ARG A 254 -3.24 -10.28 -16.69
N VAL A 255 -3.62 -9.43 -17.64
CA VAL A 255 -5.02 -9.04 -17.83
C VAL A 255 -5.75 -10.19 -18.52
N ALA A 256 -6.68 -10.82 -17.81
CA ALA A 256 -7.51 -11.91 -18.36
C ALA A 256 -8.56 -11.35 -19.33
N LEU A 257 -9.13 -10.19 -19.00
CA LEU A 257 -10.19 -9.57 -19.77
C LEU A 257 -10.19 -8.05 -19.54
N ARG A 258 -10.32 -7.27 -20.62
CA ARG A 258 -10.60 -5.82 -20.57
C ARG A 258 -12.11 -5.56 -20.66
N GLU A 259 -12.52 -4.34 -20.32
CA GLU A 259 -13.92 -3.92 -20.40
C GLU A 259 -14.54 -4.11 -21.80
N GLU A 260 -13.82 -3.79 -22.86
CA GLU A 260 -14.32 -3.92 -24.23
C GLU A 260 -14.54 -5.39 -24.58
N GLN A 261 -13.59 -6.24 -24.20
CA GLN A 261 -13.66 -7.69 -24.42
C GLN A 261 -14.78 -8.33 -23.62
N LEU A 262 -15.03 -7.86 -22.39
CA LEU A 262 -16.18 -8.30 -21.60
C LEU A 262 -17.49 -7.88 -22.26
N ALA A 263 -17.57 -6.65 -22.75
CA ALA A 263 -18.77 -6.15 -23.40
C ALA A 263 -19.09 -6.97 -24.67
N ASP A 264 -18.08 -7.37 -25.44
CA ASP A 264 -18.23 -8.26 -26.59
C ASP A 264 -18.64 -9.68 -26.18
N LEU A 265 -18.09 -10.21 -25.10
CA LEU A 265 -18.45 -11.51 -24.54
C LEU A 265 -19.93 -11.56 -24.11
N VAL A 266 -20.39 -10.49 -23.44
CA VAL A 266 -21.79 -10.35 -23.00
C VAL A 266 -22.74 -10.26 -24.19
N ARG A 267 -22.39 -9.47 -25.22
CA ARG A 267 -23.22 -9.25 -26.42
C ARG A 267 -23.25 -10.44 -27.38
N SER A 268 -22.14 -11.17 -27.51
CA SER A 268 -21.98 -12.27 -28.48
C SER A 268 -22.80 -13.52 -28.15
N GLY A 269 -23.43 -13.60 -26.97
CA GLY A 269 -24.20 -14.78 -26.57
C GLY A 269 -23.33 -15.99 -26.24
N SER A 270 -22.13 -15.74 -25.69
CA SER A 270 -21.16 -16.77 -25.29
C SER A 270 -21.78 -17.87 -24.41
N PRO A 271 -21.19 -19.09 -24.39
CA PRO A 271 -21.73 -20.23 -23.63
C PRO A 271 -22.14 -19.82 -22.22
N ARG A 272 -23.36 -20.19 -21.84
CA ARG A 272 -23.92 -19.86 -20.53
C ARG A 272 -23.73 -21.02 -19.58
N LEU A 273 -23.10 -20.76 -18.43
CA LEU A 273 -22.95 -21.78 -17.40
C LEU A 273 -24.31 -22.12 -16.77
N PRO A 274 -24.53 -23.39 -16.39
CA PRO A 274 -25.70 -23.79 -15.62
C PRO A 274 -25.76 -23.05 -14.29
N VAL A 275 -26.97 -22.80 -13.77
CA VAL A 275 -27.18 -22.05 -12.51
C VAL A 275 -26.37 -22.63 -11.34
N GLY A 276 -26.23 -23.96 -11.26
CA GLY A 276 -25.50 -24.64 -10.20
C GLY A 276 -23.99 -24.36 -10.15
N GLU A 277 -23.37 -23.95 -11.27
CA GLU A 277 -21.93 -23.67 -11.34
C GLU A 277 -21.59 -22.19 -11.16
N ARG A 278 -22.59 -21.30 -11.28
CA ARG A 278 -22.39 -19.83 -11.25
C ARG A 278 -21.96 -19.33 -9.88
N GLY A 279 -22.61 -19.82 -8.82
CA GLY A 279 -22.41 -19.33 -7.45
C GLY A 279 -20.98 -19.46 -6.98
N THR A 280 -20.44 -20.69 -6.97
CA THR A 280 -19.07 -20.98 -6.54
C THR A 280 -18.02 -20.20 -7.34
N LEU A 281 -18.21 -20.07 -8.66
CA LEU A 281 -17.26 -19.36 -9.51
C LEU A 281 -17.37 -17.84 -9.33
N ALA A 282 -18.58 -17.30 -9.13
CA ALA A 282 -18.78 -15.89 -8.81
C ALA A 282 -18.17 -15.53 -7.45
N GLU A 283 -18.35 -16.37 -6.43
CA GLU A 283 -17.69 -16.22 -5.12
C GLU A 283 -16.18 -16.24 -5.24
N ARG A 284 -15.62 -17.14 -6.06
CA ARG A 284 -14.18 -17.19 -6.34
C ARG A 284 -13.67 -15.92 -7.01
N LEU A 285 -14.38 -15.40 -8.02
CA LEU A 285 -14.03 -14.11 -8.65
C LEU A 285 -14.18 -12.93 -7.68
N ALA A 286 -15.14 -13.00 -6.76
CA ALA A 286 -15.36 -12.02 -5.71
C ALA A 286 -14.41 -12.18 -4.50
N ALA A 287 -13.57 -13.23 -4.46
CA ALA A 287 -12.51 -13.37 -3.47
C ALA A 287 -11.22 -12.63 -3.89
N GLY A 288 -11.07 -12.27 -5.17
CA GLY A 288 -9.95 -11.47 -5.66
C GLY A 288 -9.92 -10.09 -5.01
N VAL A 289 -8.72 -9.54 -4.80
CA VAL A 289 -8.51 -8.24 -4.17
C VAL A 289 -8.87 -7.13 -5.14
N ALA A 290 -9.63 -6.13 -4.67
CA ALA A 290 -10.03 -4.98 -5.48
C ALA A 290 -8.81 -4.12 -5.85
N VAL A 291 -8.68 -3.78 -7.13
CA VAL A 291 -7.64 -2.88 -7.63
C VAL A 291 -8.14 -1.44 -7.47
N PRO A 292 -7.44 -0.57 -6.72
CA PRO A 292 -7.84 0.82 -6.55
C PRO A 292 -7.92 1.57 -7.87
N GLY A 293 -8.99 2.35 -8.05
CA GLY A 293 -9.24 3.10 -9.28
C GLY A 293 -10.73 3.34 -9.49
N ARG A 294 -11.24 2.91 -10.65
CA ARG A 294 -12.65 3.04 -11.03
C ARG A 294 -13.55 2.26 -10.06
N ALA A 295 -14.46 2.96 -9.38
CA ALA A 295 -15.42 2.37 -8.46
C ALA A 295 -16.88 2.70 -8.82
N GLU A 296 -17.10 3.40 -9.93
CA GLU A 296 -18.44 3.73 -10.41
C GLU A 296 -19.18 2.47 -10.89
N ARG A 297 -20.51 2.50 -10.73
CA ARG A 297 -21.36 1.49 -11.33
C ARG A 297 -21.72 1.85 -12.77
N LEU A 298 -21.82 0.83 -13.59
CA LEU A 298 -22.12 0.92 -15.02
C LEU A 298 -23.54 0.41 -15.30
N PRO A 299 -24.16 0.87 -16.39
CA PRO A 299 -25.42 0.29 -16.87
C PRO A 299 -25.25 -1.20 -17.21
N ASP A 300 -26.31 -1.96 -17.01
CA ASP A 300 -26.38 -3.35 -17.46
C ASP A 300 -26.47 -3.42 -18.99
N LEU A 301 -25.58 -4.19 -19.61
CA LEU A 301 -25.52 -4.37 -21.06
C LEU A 301 -26.60 -5.30 -21.61
N VAL A 302 -27.14 -6.21 -20.78
CA VAL A 302 -28.20 -7.14 -21.13
C VAL A 302 -29.57 -6.55 -20.83
N GLU A 303 -29.73 -5.91 -19.68
CA GLU A 303 -31.00 -5.27 -19.27
C GLU A 303 -30.80 -3.80 -18.85
N PRO A 304 -30.61 -2.87 -19.82
CA PRO A 304 -30.32 -1.45 -19.50
C PRO A 304 -31.36 -0.76 -18.61
N GLY A 305 -32.60 -1.27 -18.58
CA GLY A 305 -33.69 -0.78 -17.73
C GLY A 305 -33.44 -0.94 -16.22
N ARG A 306 -32.47 -1.77 -15.80
CA ARG A 306 -32.07 -1.93 -14.38
C ARG A 306 -31.31 -0.73 -13.81
N GLY A 307 -30.83 0.18 -14.66
CA GLY A 307 -30.01 1.31 -14.25
C GLY A 307 -28.54 0.95 -14.01
N VAL A 308 -27.84 1.79 -13.23
CA VAL A 308 -26.39 1.68 -12.98
C VAL A 308 -26.07 0.70 -11.85
N VAL A 309 -26.14 -0.60 -12.15
CA VAL A 309 -26.01 -1.67 -11.15
C VAL A 309 -24.71 -2.48 -11.26
N VAL A 310 -24.00 -2.42 -12.39
CA VAL A 310 -22.84 -3.29 -12.66
C VAL A 310 -21.56 -2.69 -12.03
N PRO A 311 -20.77 -3.43 -11.25
CA PRO A 311 -19.51 -2.90 -10.72
C PRO A 311 -18.49 -2.60 -11.84
N GLY A 312 -17.97 -1.37 -11.88
CA GLY A 312 -16.98 -0.94 -12.89
C GLY A 312 -15.51 -1.10 -12.48
N GLY A 313 -15.23 -1.74 -11.35
CA GLY A 313 -13.88 -1.97 -10.86
C GLY A 313 -13.17 -3.15 -11.50
N TYR A 314 -11.94 -3.39 -11.05
CA TYR A 314 -11.13 -4.57 -11.40
C TYR A 314 -10.71 -5.31 -10.14
N ARG A 315 -10.46 -6.62 -10.28
CA ARG A 315 -9.94 -7.49 -9.23
C ARG A 315 -8.71 -8.25 -9.69
N THR A 316 -7.89 -8.67 -8.73
CA THR A 316 -6.69 -9.47 -8.96
C THR A 316 -6.54 -10.56 -7.91
N ASP A 317 -6.03 -11.73 -8.31
CA ASP A 317 -5.54 -12.78 -7.41
C ASP A 317 -3.99 -12.79 -7.32
N GLY A 318 -3.34 -11.79 -7.93
CA GLY A 318 -1.87 -11.72 -8.03
C GLY A 318 -1.28 -12.44 -9.23
N ARG A 319 -2.08 -13.15 -10.02
CA ARG A 319 -1.69 -13.71 -11.32
C ARG A 319 -2.50 -13.11 -12.46
N TRP A 320 -3.80 -12.98 -12.27
CA TRP A 320 -4.74 -12.48 -13.26
C TRP A 320 -5.45 -11.23 -12.77
N VAL A 321 -5.80 -10.36 -13.72
CA VAL A 321 -6.62 -9.17 -13.50
C VAL A 321 -7.89 -9.28 -14.34
N TRP A 322 -9.06 -9.05 -13.74
CA TRP A 322 -10.36 -9.13 -14.42
C TRP A 322 -11.34 -8.05 -13.96
N PRO A 323 -12.32 -7.66 -14.79
CA PRO A 323 -13.34 -6.69 -14.39
C PRO A 323 -14.28 -7.30 -13.34
N GLU A 324 -14.67 -6.53 -12.33
CA GLU A 324 -15.67 -6.96 -11.33
C GLU A 324 -17.02 -7.28 -11.97
N ALA A 325 -17.37 -6.58 -13.04
CA ALA A 325 -18.53 -6.84 -13.88
C ALA A 325 -18.63 -8.29 -14.36
N LEU A 326 -17.50 -9.00 -14.51
CA LEU A 326 -17.52 -10.42 -14.90
C LEU A 326 -18.25 -11.28 -13.86
N GLY A 327 -18.07 -11.01 -12.56
CA GLY A 327 -18.79 -11.71 -11.50
C GLY A 327 -20.29 -11.45 -11.54
N TYR A 328 -20.69 -10.20 -11.82
CA TYR A 328 -22.09 -9.81 -12.03
C TYR A 328 -22.72 -10.57 -13.21
N TYR A 329 -22.09 -10.51 -14.39
CA TYR A 329 -22.63 -11.14 -15.59
C TYR A 329 -22.59 -12.68 -15.54
N LEU A 330 -21.64 -13.26 -14.79
CA LEU A 330 -21.63 -14.68 -14.47
C LEU A 330 -22.82 -15.06 -13.59
N ALA A 331 -23.04 -14.34 -12.48
CA ALA A 331 -24.11 -14.65 -11.53
C ALA A 331 -25.50 -14.49 -12.18
N GLU A 332 -25.77 -13.32 -12.75
CA GLU A 332 -27.09 -12.96 -13.29
C GLU A 332 -27.39 -13.69 -14.60
N TYR A 333 -26.43 -13.69 -15.53
CA TYR A 333 -26.66 -14.12 -16.91
C TYR A 333 -25.89 -15.37 -17.30
N GLY A 334 -25.04 -15.92 -16.43
CA GLY A 334 -24.27 -17.13 -16.71
C GLY A 334 -23.13 -16.93 -17.70
N VAL A 335 -22.66 -15.71 -17.95
CA VAL A 335 -21.51 -15.48 -18.87
C VAL A 335 -20.31 -16.28 -18.37
N ALA A 336 -19.86 -17.26 -19.15
CA ALA A 336 -18.71 -18.08 -18.80
C ALA A 336 -17.43 -17.24 -18.77
N PRO A 337 -16.64 -17.25 -17.67
CA PRO A 337 -15.34 -16.61 -17.64
C PRO A 337 -14.36 -17.24 -18.63
N PRO A 338 -13.32 -16.51 -19.05
CA PRO A 338 -12.18 -17.10 -19.75
C PRO A 338 -11.61 -18.28 -18.97
N ARG A 339 -11.16 -19.31 -19.69
CA ARG A 339 -10.63 -20.54 -19.08
C ARG A 339 -9.47 -20.27 -18.14
N GLU A 340 -8.70 -19.22 -18.40
CA GLU A 340 -7.56 -18.79 -17.61
C GLU A 340 -7.94 -18.46 -16.16
N LEU A 341 -9.17 -17.99 -15.93
CA LEU A 341 -9.72 -17.70 -14.60
C LEU A 341 -10.39 -18.93 -13.98
N THR A 342 -10.80 -19.92 -14.76
CA THR A 342 -11.39 -21.17 -14.24
C THR A 342 -10.32 -22.21 -13.91
N GLU A 343 -9.25 -22.28 -14.68
CA GLU A 343 -8.19 -23.31 -14.66
C GLU A 343 -7.00 -23.00 -13.71
N ALA A 344 -7.19 -22.27 -12.59
CA ALA A 344 -6.07 -22.08 -11.66
C ALA A 344 -5.60 -23.42 -11.08
N PRO A 345 -4.29 -23.62 -10.85
CA PRO A 345 -3.76 -24.89 -10.41
C PRO A 345 -4.27 -25.22 -9.00
N ALA A 346 -4.64 -26.48 -8.82
CA ALA A 346 -4.80 -27.12 -7.53
C ALA A 346 -3.45 -27.14 -6.77
N ALA A 347 -3.03 -26.00 -6.22
CA ALA A 347 -1.98 -25.93 -5.22
C ALA A 347 -2.68 -25.63 -3.89
N GLY A 348 -2.75 -26.66 -3.04
CA GLY A 348 -3.59 -26.69 -1.83
C GLY A 348 -3.23 -25.60 -0.83
N GLY A 349 -4.24 -24.80 -0.49
CA GLY A 349 -4.24 -23.80 0.56
C GLY A 349 -5.37 -22.79 0.29
N PRO A 350 -5.97 -22.17 1.32
CA PRO A 350 -6.79 -21.00 1.10
C PRO A 350 -5.93 -19.95 0.36
N PRO A 351 -6.46 -19.27 -0.66
CA PRO A 351 -5.70 -18.22 -1.34
C PRO A 351 -5.30 -17.18 -0.31
N THR A 352 -4.00 -17.02 -0.04
CA THR A 352 -3.50 -15.87 0.70
C THR A 352 -4.00 -14.63 -0.05
N PRO A 353 -4.71 -13.70 0.60
CA PRO A 353 -5.16 -12.48 -0.05
C PRO A 353 -3.98 -11.84 -0.78
N ALA A 354 -4.19 -11.49 -2.05
CA ALA A 354 -3.14 -10.91 -2.88
C ALA A 354 -2.60 -9.65 -2.18
N GLY A 355 -1.29 -9.63 -1.92
CA GLY A 355 -0.64 -8.50 -1.24
C GLY A 355 -0.65 -7.23 -2.10
N GLN A 356 -0.14 -6.14 -1.54
CA GLN A 356 -0.04 -4.87 -2.24
C GLN A 356 0.84 -4.93 -3.48
N VAL A 357 1.80 -5.85 -3.58
CA VAL A 357 2.56 -6.10 -4.83
C VAL A 357 1.63 -6.49 -5.99
N ALA A 358 0.69 -7.41 -5.75
CA ALA A 358 -0.27 -7.85 -6.75
C ALA A 358 -1.21 -6.71 -7.18
N VAL A 359 -1.72 -5.95 -6.21
CA VAL A 359 -2.59 -4.78 -6.46
C VAL A 359 -1.83 -3.70 -7.23
N PHE A 360 -0.57 -3.45 -6.88
CA PHE A 360 0.29 -2.48 -7.53
C PHE A 360 0.54 -2.84 -9.00
N ARG A 361 0.98 -4.08 -9.26
CA ARG A 361 1.20 -4.61 -10.62
C ARG A 361 -0.09 -4.64 -11.45
N ALA A 362 -1.24 -4.91 -10.83
CA ALA A 362 -2.54 -4.84 -11.51
C ALA A 362 -2.86 -3.41 -11.97
N GLY A 363 -2.61 -2.42 -11.13
CA GLY A 363 -2.75 -1.01 -11.50
C GLY A 363 -1.83 -0.62 -12.67
N LEU A 364 -0.59 -1.11 -12.71
CA LEU A 364 0.32 -0.91 -13.84
C LEU A 364 -0.22 -1.53 -15.14
N ALA A 365 -0.63 -2.80 -15.09
CA ALA A 365 -1.13 -3.52 -16.26
C ALA A 365 -2.40 -2.88 -16.87
N LEU A 366 -3.22 -2.22 -16.03
CA LEU A 366 -4.41 -1.47 -16.47
C LEU A 366 -4.08 -0.06 -16.97
N SER A 367 -2.99 0.54 -16.49
CA SER A 367 -2.57 1.89 -16.89
C SER A 367 -1.81 1.91 -18.23
N GLY A 368 -1.19 0.79 -18.62
CA GLY A 368 -0.55 0.63 -19.92
C GLY A 368 -1.57 0.72 -21.07
N ARG A 369 -1.59 1.88 -21.73
CA ARG A 369 -2.12 2.08 -23.09
C ARG A 369 -0.98 2.07 -24.08
#